data_AF-A0A3M2BRA3-F1
#
_entry.id   AF-A0A3M2BRA3-F1
#
_cell.length_a   1.000
_cell.length_b   1.000
_cell.length_c   1.000
_cell.angle_alpha   90.00
_cell.angle_beta   90.00
_cell.angle_gamma   90.00
#
_symmetry.space_group_name_H-M   'P 1'
#
loop_
_entity.id
_entity.type
_entity.pdbx_description
1 polymer ?
#
loop_
_entity_poly.entity_id
_entity_poly.type
_entity_poly.pdbx_seq_one_letter_code
_entity_poly.pdbx_strand_id
1 'polypeptide(L)'
;MSRSHLRAFSVLLAGLLAALPMAAQTPPRALLVLPRLDATSATDSFFYFALDGGTGYEVDRVRRNALEVRQSRLGRNLFELIGRPTSQAAVPGELLLAPLHSADDSVREALLVETSTGYVAYFEQLGKGGNLGEIKTPAGRPFESLRAAGGNFALLARRLGSGRTVAVTLYRATDGRALTLLGVDELPIQPEVRSADGLPALDGRVLAVDLQGGGGRTLGHLVIDQGSGAIYHVTLAGDGSIAASRRRPQNLFDVFPREAARPVAERFLAVPVQIAGQVTRHVLLIDAASGRLAWLADVDGALAEPSLEALERDLNDSLPGDGPRALAAVPRQVGDGVTSGAWVLDGVSGRTLYLGNLALPQGLTINRVTVIR
;
A
#
# COMPACT_ATOMS: atom_id res chain seq x y z
N MET A 1 66.66 51.25 -19.56
CA MET A 1 66.69 50.08 -20.47
C MET A 1 66.06 48.90 -19.74
N SER A 2 65.10 48.22 -20.41
CA SER A 2 64.45 46.92 -20.09
C SER A 2 63.60 46.83 -18.80
N ARG A 3 62.25 46.83 -18.85
CA ARG A 3 61.29 45.73 -19.23
C ARG A 3 61.48 44.47 -18.36
N SER A 4 60.49 43.78 -17.76
CA SER A 4 59.01 43.85 -17.73
C SER A 4 58.48 42.56 -17.05
N HIS A 5 57.22 42.55 -16.58
CA HIS A 5 56.30 41.38 -16.44
C HIS A 5 56.47 40.42 -15.22
N LEU A 6 55.46 39.83 -14.56
CA LEU A 6 53.99 39.91 -14.48
C LEU A 6 53.53 38.85 -13.42
N ARG A 7 52.32 39.02 -12.84
CA ARG A 7 51.41 38.02 -12.18
C ARG A 7 51.70 37.69 -10.70
N ALA A 8 50.83 38.00 -9.73
CA ALA A 8 49.40 37.66 -9.50
C ALA A 8 49.19 36.17 -9.15
N PHE A 9 48.69 35.86 -7.94
CA PHE A 9 47.75 34.78 -7.55
C PHE A 9 47.54 34.86 -6.02
N SER A 10 46.45 35.47 -5.53
CA SER A 10 45.16 34.85 -5.20
C SER A 10 45.13 34.02 -3.91
N VAL A 11 44.55 34.64 -2.87
CA VAL A 11 43.56 34.11 -1.92
C VAL A 11 43.48 32.58 -1.76
N LEU A 12 43.76 32.09 -0.55
CA LEU A 12 43.08 30.91 -0.02
C LEU A 12 42.95 31.03 1.50
N LEU A 13 41.98 31.87 1.88
CA LEU A 13 41.29 31.74 3.16
C LEU A 13 40.50 30.44 3.07
N ALA A 14 41.11 29.32 3.51
CA ALA A 14 40.42 28.05 3.65
C ALA A 14 39.37 28.21 4.74
N GLY A 15 38.16 28.59 4.32
CA GLY A 15 36.97 28.63 5.14
C GLY A 15 36.78 27.28 5.79
N LEU A 16 36.79 27.29 7.12
CA LEU A 16 36.23 26.27 7.96
C LEU A 16 34.74 26.15 7.58
N LEU A 17 34.43 25.32 6.58
CA LEU A 17 33.09 24.80 6.35
C LEU A 17 32.80 23.89 7.53
N ALA A 18 32.30 24.50 8.60
CA ALA A 18 31.54 23.79 9.61
C ALA A 18 30.41 23.09 8.85
N ALA A 19 30.53 21.78 8.68
CA ALA A 19 29.41 20.93 8.33
C ALA A 19 28.37 21.15 9.44
N LEU A 20 27.41 22.02 9.17
CA LEU A 20 26.22 22.13 9.99
C LEU A 20 25.68 20.70 10.10
N PRO A 21 25.42 20.18 11.31
CA PRO A 21 24.71 18.92 11.43
C PRO A 21 23.41 19.14 10.68
N MET A 22 23.25 18.48 9.53
CA MET A 22 21.94 18.35 8.92
C MET A 22 21.08 17.76 10.01
N ALA A 23 20.19 18.57 10.58
CA ALA A 23 19.23 18.11 11.56
C ALA A 23 18.60 16.86 10.98
N ALA A 24 18.84 15.71 11.61
CA ALA A 24 18.35 14.43 11.12
C ALA A 24 16.85 14.58 10.96
N GLN A 25 16.39 14.70 9.71
CA GLN A 25 14.96 14.85 9.43
C GLN A 25 14.30 13.59 9.98
N THR A 26 13.38 13.76 10.93
CA THR A 26 12.60 12.63 11.44
C THR A 26 11.94 11.96 10.24
N PRO A 27 12.21 10.67 9.99
CA PRO A 27 11.68 9.99 8.82
C PRO A 27 10.15 10.06 8.83
N PRO A 28 9.50 10.25 7.67
CA PRO A 28 8.05 10.38 7.60
C PRO A 28 7.38 9.11 8.15
N ARG A 29 6.35 9.31 8.99
CA ARG A 29 5.62 8.23 9.67
C ARG A 29 4.79 7.40 8.70
N ALA A 30 5.35 6.31 8.19
CA ALA A 30 4.65 5.37 7.34
C ALA A 30 3.45 4.73 8.08
N LEU A 31 2.38 4.46 7.31
CA LEU A 31 1.15 3.87 7.83
C LEU A 31 0.87 2.54 7.12
N LEU A 32 0.47 1.53 7.89
CA LEU A 32 -0.24 0.37 7.34
C LEU A 32 -1.74 0.63 7.44
N VAL A 33 -2.49 0.18 6.44
CA VAL A 33 -3.95 0.32 6.41
C VAL A 33 -4.61 -1.02 6.13
N LEU A 34 -5.80 -1.22 6.70
CA LEU A 34 -6.62 -2.41 6.49
C LEU A 34 -8.10 -1.99 6.38
N PRO A 35 -8.69 -2.01 5.17
CA PRO A 35 -10.13 -1.83 5.05
C PRO A 35 -10.88 -3.02 5.66
N ARG A 36 -12.02 -2.75 6.31
CA ARG A 36 -12.99 -3.77 6.71
C ARG A 36 -14.24 -3.63 5.85
N LEU A 37 -14.54 -4.66 5.08
CA LEU A 37 -15.77 -4.76 4.31
C LEU A 37 -16.84 -5.54 5.07
N ASP A 38 -18.08 -5.13 4.95
CA ASP A 38 -19.23 -5.91 5.41
C ASP A 38 -19.68 -6.94 4.36
N ALA A 39 -20.71 -7.72 4.68
CA ALA A 39 -21.28 -8.73 3.78
C ALA A 39 -21.97 -8.14 2.52
N THR A 40 -22.08 -6.82 2.42
CA THR A 40 -22.56 -6.12 1.22
C THR A 40 -21.42 -5.57 0.37
N SER A 41 -20.18 -5.94 0.71
CA SER A 41 -18.95 -5.44 0.07
C SER A 41 -18.71 -3.94 0.30
N ALA A 42 -19.45 -3.32 1.22
CA ALA A 42 -19.28 -1.92 1.54
C ALA A 42 -18.18 -1.74 2.59
N THR A 43 -17.39 -0.67 2.46
CA THR A 43 -16.41 -0.32 3.48
C THR A 43 -17.12 0.17 4.74
N ASP A 44 -17.08 -0.65 5.80
CA ASP A 44 -17.78 -0.40 7.05
C ASP A 44 -16.93 0.39 8.05
N SER A 45 -15.64 0.03 8.12
CA SER A 45 -14.60 0.74 8.86
C SER A 45 -13.24 0.46 8.22
N PHE A 46 -12.18 1.08 8.72
CA PHE A 46 -10.82 0.67 8.39
C PHE A 46 -9.89 0.89 9.58
N PHE A 47 -8.81 0.14 9.61
CA PHE A 47 -7.75 0.27 10.61
C PHE A 47 -6.52 0.90 9.98
N TYR A 48 -5.75 1.64 10.77
CA TYR A 48 -4.41 2.03 10.38
C TYR A 48 -3.43 1.98 11.55
N PHE A 49 -2.14 1.73 11.23
CA PHE A 49 -1.07 1.53 12.19
C PHE A 49 0.13 2.37 11.83
N ALA A 50 0.63 3.15 12.79
CA ALA A 50 1.85 3.90 12.61
C ALA A 50 3.07 2.96 12.73
N LEU A 51 3.91 2.92 11.70
CA LEU A 51 5.08 2.04 11.67
C LEU A 51 6.24 2.51 12.54
N ASP A 52 6.19 3.73 13.09
CA ASP A 52 7.21 4.22 14.01
C ASP A 52 7.16 3.56 15.40
N GLY A 53 6.01 3.03 15.81
CA GLY A 53 5.87 2.35 17.10
C GLY A 53 4.68 1.42 17.26
N GLY A 54 3.96 1.09 16.18
CA GLY A 54 2.87 0.11 16.18
C GLY A 54 1.53 0.61 16.73
N THR A 55 1.39 1.91 17.00
CA THR A 55 0.11 2.45 17.51
C THR A 55 -0.97 2.34 16.44
N GLY A 56 -2.08 1.68 16.77
CA GLY A 56 -3.19 1.45 15.87
C GLY A 56 -4.45 2.26 16.20
N TYR A 57 -5.23 2.54 15.17
CA TYR A 57 -6.51 3.23 15.25
C TYR A 57 -7.55 2.52 14.39
N GLU A 58 -8.80 2.52 14.86
CA GLU A 58 -9.98 2.23 14.04
C GLU A 58 -10.60 3.55 13.58
N VAL A 59 -10.99 3.60 12.31
CA VAL A 59 -11.80 4.69 11.75
C VAL A 59 -13.13 4.11 11.30
N ASP A 60 -14.21 4.58 11.92
CA ASP A 60 -15.57 4.12 11.69
C ASP A 60 -16.50 5.29 11.30
N ARG A 61 -17.81 4.98 11.19
CA ARG A 61 -18.86 5.87 10.62
C ARG A 61 -18.64 6.26 9.15
N VAL A 62 -17.60 5.72 8.52
CA VAL A 62 -17.19 5.98 7.14
C VAL A 62 -18.30 5.65 6.12
N ARG A 63 -19.18 4.70 6.47
CA ARG A 63 -20.37 4.36 5.68
C ARG A 63 -21.41 5.48 5.65
N ARG A 64 -21.63 6.14 6.79
CA ARG A 64 -22.67 7.17 6.96
C ARG A 64 -22.25 8.48 6.30
N ASN A 65 -20.99 8.87 6.49
CA ASN A 65 -20.45 10.09 5.93
C ASN A 65 -18.97 9.90 5.59
N ALA A 66 -18.60 10.16 4.34
CA ALA A 66 -17.21 10.05 3.90
C ALA A 66 -16.34 11.24 4.34
N LEU A 67 -16.97 12.39 4.64
CA LEU A 67 -16.32 13.64 5.03
C LEU A 67 -16.29 13.87 6.54
N GLU A 68 -17.01 13.06 7.32
CA GLU A 68 -16.98 13.11 8.78
C GLU A 68 -16.86 11.69 9.32
N VAL A 69 -15.69 11.38 9.87
CA VAL A 69 -15.35 10.04 10.35
C VAL A 69 -15.04 10.10 11.84
N ARG A 70 -15.23 8.99 12.55
CA ARG A 70 -14.80 8.87 13.93
C ARG A 70 -13.56 7.98 14.00
N GLN A 71 -12.56 8.46 14.71
CA GLN A 71 -11.33 7.74 14.97
C GLN A 71 -11.27 7.33 16.44
N SER A 72 -10.91 6.09 16.71
CA SER A 72 -10.70 5.59 18.07
C SER A 72 -9.38 4.83 18.15
N ARG A 73 -8.60 5.08 19.20
CA ARG A 73 -7.34 4.36 19.42
C ARG A 73 -7.65 2.93 19.81
N LEU A 74 -6.91 1.98 19.25
CA LEU A 74 -7.03 0.58 19.63
C LEU A 74 -6.47 0.33 21.03
N GLY A 75 -7.07 -0.61 21.75
CA GLY A 75 -6.69 -0.94 23.14
C GLY A 75 -5.30 -1.57 23.28
N ARG A 76 -4.74 -2.13 22.20
CA ARG A 76 -3.43 -2.80 22.18
C ARG A 76 -2.57 -2.30 21.02
N ASN A 77 -1.26 -2.25 21.24
CA ASN A 77 -0.27 -1.86 20.23
C ASN A 77 0.07 -3.04 19.29
N LEU A 78 0.16 -2.80 17.98
CA LEU A 78 0.45 -3.85 17.00
C LEU A 78 1.80 -4.53 17.23
N PHE A 79 2.84 -3.75 17.56
CA PHE A 79 4.18 -4.29 17.74
C PHE A 79 4.24 -5.17 18.99
N GLU A 80 3.65 -4.73 20.10
CA GLU A 80 3.54 -5.56 21.31
C GLU A 80 2.80 -6.87 21.03
N LEU A 81 1.70 -6.77 20.27
CA LEU A 81 0.88 -7.90 19.86
C LEU A 81 1.64 -8.97 19.05
N ILE A 82 2.61 -8.56 18.23
CA ILE A 82 3.45 -9.47 17.43
C ILE A 82 4.82 -9.74 18.06
N GLY A 83 5.07 -9.25 19.28
CA GLY A 83 6.34 -9.42 19.99
C GLY A 83 7.51 -8.59 19.44
N ARG A 84 7.23 -7.54 18.67
CA ARG A 84 8.22 -6.54 18.21
C ARG A 84 8.38 -5.43 19.26
N PRO A 85 9.61 -4.97 19.56
CA PRO A 85 9.79 -3.81 20.45
C PRO A 85 9.16 -2.54 19.87
N THR A 86 8.39 -1.80 20.68
CA THR A 86 7.75 -0.53 20.27
C THR A 86 8.75 0.60 19.99
N SER A 87 9.98 0.48 20.51
CA SER A 87 11.09 1.39 20.22
C SER A 87 11.76 1.12 18.87
N GLN A 88 11.44 0.00 18.21
CA GLN A 88 12.03 -0.38 16.93
C GLN A 88 11.01 -0.17 15.81
N ALA A 89 11.04 1.03 15.23
CA ALA A 89 10.26 1.37 14.05
C ALA A 89 10.40 0.31 12.94
N ALA A 90 9.31 0.03 12.24
CA ALA A 90 9.32 -0.78 11.03
C ALA A 90 9.57 0.12 9.81
N VAL A 91 10.46 -0.32 8.93
CA VAL A 91 10.66 0.33 7.63
C VAL A 91 9.51 -0.12 6.70
N PRO A 92 9.00 0.72 5.78
CA PRO A 92 7.97 0.27 4.85
C PRO A 92 8.41 -0.98 4.07
N GLY A 93 7.52 -1.97 3.97
CA GLY A 93 7.81 -3.30 3.44
C GLY A 93 8.28 -4.34 4.47
N GLU A 94 8.65 -3.93 5.70
CA GLU A 94 8.96 -4.90 6.78
C GLU A 94 7.72 -5.56 7.35
N LEU A 95 6.61 -4.84 7.38
CA LEU A 95 5.31 -5.35 7.80
C LEU A 95 4.35 -5.19 6.63
N LEU A 96 3.63 -6.26 6.31
CA LEU A 96 2.60 -6.28 5.27
C LEU A 96 1.31 -6.78 5.89
N LEU A 97 0.18 -6.24 5.44
CA LEU A 97 -1.14 -6.52 5.97
C LEU A 97 -2.10 -6.77 4.82
N ALA A 98 -2.86 -7.86 4.88
CA ALA A 98 -3.86 -8.21 3.88
C ALA A 98 -5.18 -8.64 4.53
N PRO A 99 -6.34 -8.21 4.01
CA PRO A 99 -7.63 -8.71 4.46
C PRO A 99 -7.86 -10.16 4.00
N LEU A 100 -8.42 -10.98 4.88
CA LEU A 100 -8.92 -12.31 4.55
C LEU A 100 -10.46 -12.26 4.48
N HIS A 101 -10.98 -12.53 3.28
CA HIS A 101 -12.40 -12.43 2.97
C HIS A 101 -13.11 -13.76 3.19
N SER A 102 -14.33 -13.68 3.74
CA SER A 102 -15.28 -14.78 3.81
C SER A 102 -16.01 -14.98 2.48
N ALA A 103 -16.88 -15.99 2.42
CA ALA A 103 -17.67 -16.29 1.22
C ALA A 103 -18.77 -15.26 0.91
N ASP A 104 -19.08 -14.38 1.87
CA ASP A 104 -19.99 -13.24 1.71
C ASP A 104 -19.24 -11.93 1.45
N ASP A 105 -17.95 -12.02 1.08
CA ASP A 105 -17.03 -10.90 0.87
C ASP A 105 -16.68 -10.06 2.11
N SER A 106 -17.29 -10.34 3.26
CA SER A 106 -16.93 -9.65 4.49
C SER A 106 -15.47 -9.94 4.88
N VAL A 107 -14.78 -8.90 5.36
CA VAL A 107 -13.42 -9.06 5.91
C VAL A 107 -13.56 -9.59 7.33
N ARG A 108 -13.22 -10.87 7.49
CA ARG A 108 -13.33 -11.56 8.78
C ARG A 108 -12.06 -11.42 9.61
N GLU A 109 -10.91 -11.42 8.94
CA GLU A 109 -9.59 -11.51 9.57
C GLU A 109 -8.55 -10.71 8.79
N ALA A 110 -7.43 -10.41 9.46
CA ALA A 110 -6.28 -9.79 8.82
C ALA A 110 -5.08 -10.73 8.91
N LEU A 111 -4.41 -10.95 7.78
CA LEU A 111 -3.11 -11.58 7.72
C LEU A 111 -2.02 -10.52 7.82
N LEU A 112 -1.16 -10.62 8.83
CA LEU A 112 0.07 -9.86 8.93
C LEU A 112 1.28 -10.74 8.65
N VAL A 113 2.22 -10.18 7.88
CA VAL A 113 3.52 -10.80 7.61
C VAL A 113 4.62 -9.83 8.02
N GLU A 114 5.55 -10.29 8.85
CA GLU A 114 6.81 -9.60 9.13
C GLU A 114 7.91 -10.20 8.27
N THR A 115 8.37 -9.44 7.27
CA THR A 115 9.29 -9.93 6.22
C THR A 115 10.72 -10.07 6.70
N SER A 116 11.11 -9.39 7.79
CA SER A 116 12.44 -9.52 8.41
C SER A 116 12.64 -10.85 9.11
N THR A 117 11.56 -11.45 9.60
CA THR A 117 11.58 -12.70 10.37
C THR A 117 10.93 -13.86 9.64
N GLY A 118 10.06 -13.59 8.67
CA GLY A 118 9.16 -14.56 8.06
C GLY A 118 7.97 -14.94 8.96
N TYR A 119 7.72 -14.15 10.00
CA TYR A 119 6.64 -14.37 10.96
C TYR A 119 5.28 -14.01 10.34
N VAL A 120 4.26 -14.76 10.74
CA VAL A 120 2.89 -14.62 10.26
C VAL A 120 1.95 -14.60 11.46
N ALA A 121 1.02 -13.67 11.46
CA ALA A 121 -0.05 -13.59 12.45
C ALA A 121 -1.39 -13.34 11.77
N TYR A 122 -2.44 -13.92 12.35
CA TYR A 122 -3.83 -13.74 11.97
C TYR A 122 -4.53 -12.99 13.09
N PHE A 123 -5.20 -11.89 12.75
CA PHE A 123 -6.04 -11.14 13.67
C PHE A 123 -7.50 -11.50 13.38
N GLU A 124 -8.10 -12.32 14.24
CA GLU A 124 -9.50 -12.71 14.15
C GLU A 124 -10.41 -11.70 14.84
N GLN A 125 -11.71 -11.70 14.53
CA GLN A 125 -12.72 -10.87 15.21
C GLN A 125 -12.51 -9.36 15.05
N LEU A 126 -12.06 -8.92 13.87
CA LEU A 126 -11.77 -7.52 13.56
C LEU A 126 -12.92 -6.56 13.95
N GLY A 127 -12.61 -5.62 14.84
CA GLY A 127 -13.47 -4.53 15.29
C GLY A 127 -14.63 -4.94 16.20
N LYS A 128 -14.44 -6.02 16.98
CA LYS A 128 -15.16 -6.20 18.24
C LYS A 128 -14.42 -5.48 19.38
N GLY A 129 -15.04 -4.46 19.97
CA GLY A 129 -14.59 -3.84 21.22
C GLY A 129 -13.29 -3.02 21.15
N GLY A 130 -13.01 -2.35 20.02
CA GLY A 130 -11.85 -1.46 19.89
C GLY A 130 -10.49 -2.17 19.85
N ASN A 131 -10.47 -3.44 19.45
CA ASN A 131 -9.27 -4.24 19.26
C ASN A 131 -9.20 -4.77 17.82
N LEU A 132 -7.99 -5.08 17.36
CA LEU A 132 -7.77 -5.92 16.18
C LEU A 132 -8.28 -7.37 16.37
N GLY A 133 -8.60 -7.72 17.62
CA GLY A 133 -9.17 -8.99 18.02
C GLY A 133 -8.10 -10.00 18.47
N GLU A 134 -8.38 -11.29 18.32
CA GLU A 134 -7.53 -12.37 18.85
C GLU A 134 -6.42 -12.74 17.87
N ILE A 135 -5.22 -12.99 18.39
CA ILE A 135 -4.06 -13.35 17.56
C ILE A 135 -3.92 -14.85 17.51
N LYS A 136 -3.88 -15.37 16.28
CA LYS A 136 -3.46 -16.74 16.01
C LYS A 136 -2.20 -16.73 15.16
N THR A 137 -1.30 -17.65 15.45
CA THR A 137 -0.06 -17.82 14.70
C THR A 137 -0.03 -19.24 14.14
N PRO A 138 0.35 -19.42 12.87
CA PRO A 138 0.63 -20.76 12.37
C PRO A 138 1.86 -21.32 13.10
N ALA A 139 2.04 -22.64 13.07
CA ALA A 139 3.25 -23.24 13.62
C ALA A 139 4.49 -22.79 12.82
N GLY A 140 5.53 -22.31 13.53
CA GLY A 140 6.78 -21.88 12.93
C GLY A 140 6.74 -20.50 12.27
N ARG A 141 7.63 -20.28 11.29
CA ARG A 141 7.77 -19.04 10.52
C ARG A 141 7.66 -19.36 9.02
N PRO A 142 6.44 -19.42 8.47
CA PRO A 142 6.22 -19.98 7.13
C PRO A 142 7.03 -19.29 6.01
N PHE A 143 7.34 -18.01 6.19
CA PHE A 143 8.11 -17.23 5.21
C PHE A 143 9.59 -17.07 5.57
N GLU A 144 10.13 -17.87 6.49
CA GLU A 144 11.51 -17.75 6.98
C GLU A 144 12.54 -17.81 5.86
N SER A 145 12.32 -18.63 4.82
CA SER A 145 13.29 -18.79 3.72
C SER A 145 13.28 -17.62 2.71
N LEU A 146 12.32 -16.70 2.83
CA LEU A 146 12.29 -15.42 2.11
C LEU A 146 12.72 -14.24 2.98
N ARG A 147 12.99 -14.45 4.28
CA ARG A 147 13.25 -13.35 5.21
C ARG A 147 14.38 -12.46 4.70
N ALA A 148 14.21 -11.16 4.87
CA ALA A 148 15.26 -10.19 4.59
C ALA A 148 15.03 -8.93 5.45
N ALA A 149 16.12 -8.36 5.98
CA ALA A 149 16.06 -7.07 6.64
C ALA A 149 15.86 -6.00 5.56
N GLY A 150 14.65 -5.44 5.49
CA GLY A 150 14.22 -4.65 4.35
C GLY A 150 14.11 -5.50 3.07
N GLY A 151 13.50 -4.91 2.04
CA GLY A 151 13.31 -5.57 0.75
C GLY A 151 12.03 -5.13 0.08
N ASN A 152 11.95 -5.41 -1.22
CA ASN A 152 10.81 -5.04 -2.03
C ASN A 152 9.82 -6.21 -1.97
N PHE A 153 8.89 -6.18 -1.02
CA PHE A 153 7.93 -7.26 -0.83
C PHE A 153 6.51 -6.86 -1.21
N ALA A 154 5.75 -7.81 -1.75
CA ALA A 154 4.33 -7.68 -2.00
C ALA A 154 3.57 -8.91 -1.47
N LEU A 155 2.37 -8.69 -0.93
CA LEU A 155 1.41 -9.77 -0.67
C LEU A 155 0.40 -9.84 -1.81
N LEU A 156 0.23 -11.03 -2.38
CA LEU A 156 -0.69 -11.30 -3.47
C LEU A 156 -1.77 -12.27 -2.98
N ALA A 157 -2.99 -11.78 -2.78
CA ALA A 157 -4.09 -12.57 -2.24
C ALA A 157 -4.96 -13.18 -3.35
N ARG A 158 -5.19 -14.49 -3.27
CA ARG A 158 -6.08 -15.19 -4.19
C ARG A 158 -7.47 -15.36 -3.60
N ARG A 159 -8.45 -14.76 -4.26
CA ARG A 159 -9.88 -14.88 -3.95
C ARG A 159 -10.61 -15.74 -4.97
N LEU A 160 -11.50 -16.61 -4.50
CA LEU A 160 -12.40 -17.40 -5.34
C LEU A 160 -13.59 -16.55 -5.84
N GLY A 161 -14.36 -17.09 -6.79
CA GLY A 161 -15.63 -16.47 -7.23
C GLY A 161 -16.72 -16.42 -6.16
N SER A 162 -16.50 -17.09 -5.02
CA SER A 162 -17.29 -16.92 -3.82
C SER A 162 -16.80 -15.75 -2.96
N GLY A 163 -15.87 -14.91 -3.42
CA GLY A 163 -15.24 -13.84 -2.63
C GLY A 163 -14.21 -14.31 -1.58
N ARG A 164 -14.18 -15.60 -1.23
CA ARG A 164 -13.31 -16.15 -0.17
C ARG A 164 -11.83 -16.10 -0.53
N THR A 165 -10.98 -15.63 0.39
CA THR A 165 -9.50 -15.69 0.23
C THR A 165 -8.99 -17.08 0.58
N VAL A 166 -8.31 -17.77 -0.34
CA VAL A 166 -7.88 -19.17 -0.15
C VAL A 166 -6.37 -19.39 -0.20
N ALA A 167 -5.62 -18.41 -0.69
CA ALA A 167 -4.17 -18.43 -0.67
C ALA A 167 -3.61 -17.01 -0.59
N VAL A 168 -2.42 -16.87 0.00
CA VAL A 168 -1.64 -15.63 -0.04
C VAL A 168 -0.21 -15.93 -0.42
N THR A 169 0.31 -15.23 -1.40
CA THR A 169 1.68 -15.35 -1.88
C THR A 169 2.50 -14.15 -1.43
N LEU A 170 3.56 -14.40 -0.65
CA LEU A 170 4.60 -13.40 -0.38
C LEU A 170 5.60 -13.42 -1.51
N TYR A 171 5.66 -12.33 -2.24
CA TYR A 171 6.62 -12.11 -3.31
C TYR A 171 7.77 -11.23 -2.84
N ARG A 172 9.01 -11.73 -2.96
CA ARG A 172 10.24 -10.96 -2.76
C ARG A 172 10.77 -10.47 -4.10
N ALA A 173 10.44 -9.22 -4.41
CA ALA A 173 10.77 -8.62 -5.70
C ALA A 173 12.25 -8.37 -5.92
N THR A 174 13.06 -8.25 -4.87
CA THR A 174 14.51 -8.06 -5.02
C THR A 174 15.19 -9.18 -5.80
N ASP A 175 14.69 -10.41 -5.73
CA ASP A 175 15.31 -11.56 -6.41
C ASP A 175 14.31 -12.50 -7.09
N GLY A 176 13.05 -12.08 -7.25
CA GLY A 176 12.08 -12.83 -8.05
C GLY A 176 11.49 -14.07 -7.37
N ARG A 177 11.79 -14.31 -6.08
CA ARG A 177 11.35 -15.49 -5.34
C ARG A 177 10.01 -15.27 -4.64
N ALA A 178 9.22 -16.32 -4.51
CA ALA A 178 7.96 -16.26 -3.81
C ALA A 178 7.63 -17.54 -3.04
N LEU A 179 6.79 -17.39 -2.02
CA LEU A 179 6.22 -18.48 -1.25
C LEU A 179 4.72 -18.24 -1.12
N THR A 180 3.95 -19.31 -1.28
CA THR A 180 2.49 -19.28 -1.17
C THR A 180 2.04 -20.02 0.07
N LEU A 181 1.25 -19.36 0.91
CA LEU A 181 0.46 -19.99 1.96
C LEU A 181 -0.90 -20.39 1.43
N LEU A 182 -1.22 -21.68 1.55
CA LEU A 182 -2.50 -22.27 1.18
C LEU A 182 -3.38 -22.46 2.42
N GLY A 183 -4.70 -22.61 2.19
CA GLY A 183 -5.64 -22.96 3.25
C GLY A 183 -5.83 -21.85 4.28
N VAL A 184 -5.60 -20.59 3.88
CA VAL A 184 -5.77 -19.42 4.77
C VAL A 184 -7.24 -19.17 5.14
N ASP A 185 -8.17 -19.91 4.54
CA ASP A 185 -9.61 -19.90 4.84
C ASP A 185 -10.06 -20.95 5.87
N GLU A 186 -9.22 -21.93 6.21
CA GLU A 186 -9.59 -23.01 7.14
C GLU A 186 -9.03 -22.72 8.53
N LEU A 187 -9.88 -22.68 9.57
CA LEU A 187 -9.43 -22.35 10.93
C LEU A 187 -9.59 -23.51 11.92
N PRO A 188 -8.58 -23.78 12.78
CA PRO A 188 -7.27 -23.11 12.84
C PRO A 188 -6.42 -23.37 11.59
N ILE A 189 -5.74 -22.33 11.09
CA ILE A 189 -4.98 -22.40 9.83
C ILE A 189 -3.81 -23.36 10.01
N GLN A 190 -3.82 -24.43 9.22
CA GLN A 190 -2.70 -25.34 9.02
C GLN A 190 -2.15 -25.07 7.62
N PRO A 191 -1.34 -24.02 7.45
CA PRO A 191 -1.00 -23.58 6.11
C PRO A 191 -0.01 -24.56 5.48
N GLU A 192 -0.25 -24.93 4.24
CA GLU A 192 0.76 -25.54 3.39
C GLU A 192 1.56 -24.43 2.71
N VAL A 193 2.90 -24.53 2.73
CA VAL A 193 3.79 -23.59 2.03
C VAL A 193 4.24 -24.22 0.72
N ARG A 194 4.10 -23.49 -0.38
CA ARG A 194 4.68 -23.86 -1.68
C ARG A 194 5.66 -22.80 -2.17
N SER A 195 6.78 -23.25 -2.72
CA SER A 195 7.72 -22.36 -3.38
C SER A 195 7.30 -22.09 -4.82
N ALA A 196 7.43 -20.83 -5.23
CA ALA A 196 7.27 -20.41 -6.61
C ALA A 196 8.46 -19.52 -6.98
N ASP A 197 9.13 -19.85 -8.07
CA ASP A 197 10.19 -19.04 -8.66
C ASP A 197 9.74 -18.54 -10.03
N GLY A 198 10.28 -17.39 -10.48
CA GLY A 198 10.06 -16.92 -11.86
C GLY A 198 9.43 -15.53 -12.01
N LEU A 199 9.44 -14.69 -10.98
CA LEU A 199 9.12 -13.28 -11.14
C LEU A 199 10.35 -12.44 -11.52
N PRO A 200 10.16 -11.31 -12.23
CA PRO A 200 11.26 -10.42 -12.57
C PRO A 200 11.85 -9.83 -11.29
N ALA A 201 13.16 -9.88 -11.11
CA ALA A 201 13.79 -9.07 -10.07
C ALA A 201 13.53 -7.58 -10.34
N LEU A 202 13.12 -6.83 -9.31
CA LEU A 202 12.77 -5.42 -9.37
C LEU A 202 13.67 -4.63 -8.42
N ASP A 203 14.18 -3.51 -8.92
CA ASP A 203 15.20 -2.72 -8.25
C ASP A 203 14.62 -1.82 -7.16
N GLY A 204 13.39 -1.34 -7.34
CA GLY A 204 12.71 -0.45 -6.39
C GLY A 204 11.66 -1.15 -5.52
N ARG A 205 11.19 -0.41 -4.51
CA ARG A 205 10.04 -0.84 -3.68
C ARG A 205 8.86 -1.18 -4.56
N VAL A 206 8.11 -2.19 -4.17
CA VAL A 206 6.96 -2.65 -4.94
C VAL A 206 5.66 -2.28 -4.27
N LEU A 207 4.67 -1.95 -5.09
CA LEU A 207 3.27 -1.80 -4.72
C LEU A 207 2.48 -2.89 -5.45
N ALA A 208 1.60 -3.58 -4.73
CA ALA A 208 0.69 -4.56 -5.33
C ALA A 208 -0.77 -4.08 -5.23
N VAL A 209 -1.54 -4.34 -6.29
CA VAL A 209 -2.97 -3.99 -6.38
C VAL A 209 -3.74 -5.18 -6.91
N ASP A 210 -4.79 -5.57 -6.20
CA ASP A 210 -5.65 -6.68 -6.61
C ASP A 210 -6.54 -6.29 -7.80
N LEU A 211 -6.47 -7.09 -8.85
CA LEU A 211 -7.39 -7.02 -9.98
C LEU A 211 -8.49 -8.05 -9.76
N GLN A 212 -9.68 -7.57 -9.39
CA GLN A 212 -10.84 -8.43 -9.14
C GLN A 212 -11.70 -8.55 -10.39
N GLY A 213 -12.30 -9.71 -10.57
CA GLY A 213 -13.32 -9.99 -11.57
C GLY A 213 -14.68 -10.20 -10.91
N GLY A 214 -15.68 -10.57 -11.71
CA GLY A 214 -17.05 -10.79 -11.23
C GLY A 214 -17.12 -11.64 -9.97
N GLY A 215 -17.84 -11.17 -8.95
CA GLY A 215 -18.00 -11.85 -7.65
C GLY A 215 -16.75 -11.80 -6.75
N GLY A 216 -15.88 -10.81 -6.96
CA GLY A 216 -14.72 -10.56 -6.09
C GLY A 216 -13.54 -11.50 -6.29
N ARG A 217 -13.59 -12.39 -7.29
CA ARG A 217 -12.47 -13.31 -7.59
C ARG A 217 -11.22 -12.54 -8.00
N THR A 218 -10.05 -13.01 -7.60
CA THR A 218 -8.78 -12.44 -8.10
C THR A 218 -8.54 -12.91 -9.53
N LEU A 219 -8.41 -11.98 -10.48
CA LEU A 219 -7.95 -12.22 -11.85
C LEU A 219 -6.41 -12.17 -11.93
N GLY A 220 -5.81 -11.34 -11.09
CA GLY A 220 -4.38 -11.13 -11.00
C GLY A 220 -4.06 -9.94 -10.11
N HIS A 221 -2.83 -9.46 -10.20
CA HIS A 221 -2.34 -8.30 -9.48
C HIS A 221 -1.55 -7.40 -10.42
N LEU A 222 -1.67 -6.10 -10.25
CA LEU A 222 -0.64 -5.20 -10.73
C LEU A 222 0.47 -5.15 -9.69
N VAL A 223 1.71 -5.37 -10.12
CA VAL A 223 2.91 -5.17 -9.31
C VAL A 223 3.70 -4.03 -9.95
N ILE A 224 3.87 -2.95 -9.21
CA ILE A 224 4.47 -1.71 -9.68
C ILE A 224 5.81 -1.54 -8.99
N ASP A 225 6.88 -1.44 -9.78
CA ASP A 225 8.19 -1.01 -9.29
C ASP A 225 8.21 0.52 -9.15
N GLN A 226 8.25 1.00 -7.91
CA GLN A 226 8.22 2.43 -7.61
C GLN A 226 9.53 3.15 -7.97
N GLY A 227 10.63 2.42 -8.14
CA GLY A 227 11.93 2.97 -8.54
C GLY A 227 12.04 3.20 -10.04
N SER A 228 11.54 2.27 -10.84
CA SER A 228 11.60 2.34 -12.33
C SER A 228 10.28 2.79 -12.98
N GLY A 229 9.18 2.84 -12.22
CA GLY A 229 7.84 3.13 -12.71
C GLY A 229 7.23 2.02 -13.56
N ALA A 230 7.91 0.87 -13.67
CA ALA A 230 7.44 -0.25 -14.47
C ALA A 230 6.24 -0.95 -13.82
N ILE A 231 5.25 -1.30 -14.63
CA ILE A 231 4.04 -1.98 -14.21
C ILE A 231 4.06 -3.41 -14.75
N TYR A 232 3.82 -4.39 -13.89
CA TYR A 232 3.70 -5.79 -14.23
C TYR A 232 2.30 -6.29 -13.90
N HIS A 233 1.73 -7.11 -14.77
CA HIS A 233 0.54 -7.89 -14.46
C HIS A 233 0.98 -9.31 -14.08
N VAL A 234 0.71 -9.69 -12.85
CA VAL A 234 1.02 -11.01 -12.28
C VAL A 234 -0.28 -11.79 -12.11
N THR A 235 -0.32 -13.00 -12.65
CA THR A 235 -1.47 -13.90 -12.53
C THR A 235 -1.13 -15.05 -11.61
N LEU A 236 -2.09 -15.48 -10.80
CA LEU A 236 -1.95 -16.61 -9.89
C LEU A 236 -2.65 -17.85 -10.45
N ALA A 237 -2.05 -19.02 -10.25
CA ALA A 237 -2.63 -20.32 -10.59
C ALA A 237 -3.80 -20.67 -9.65
N GLY A 238 -4.43 -21.82 -9.89
CA GLY A 238 -5.54 -22.33 -9.06
C GLY A 238 -5.17 -22.51 -7.59
N ASP A 239 -3.91 -22.86 -7.31
CA ASP A 239 -3.36 -22.99 -5.97
C ASP A 239 -2.76 -21.69 -5.43
N GLY A 240 -2.91 -20.54 -6.10
CA GLY A 240 -2.35 -19.27 -5.62
C GLY A 240 -0.87 -19.07 -5.86
N SER A 241 -0.14 -20.09 -6.34
CA SER A 241 1.22 -19.90 -6.84
C SER A 241 1.21 -18.96 -8.05
N ILE A 242 2.36 -18.35 -8.35
CA ILE A 242 2.44 -17.42 -9.49
C ILE A 242 2.45 -18.23 -10.79
N ALA A 243 1.48 -17.97 -11.67
CA ALA A 243 1.35 -18.66 -12.94
C ALA A 243 2.13 -17.96 -14.06
N ALA A 244 2.02 -16.63 -14.15
CA ALA A 244 2.69 -15.84 -15.16
C ALA A 244 2.85 -14.38 -14.73
N SER A 245 3.86 -13.72 -15.27
CA SER A 245 4.06 -12.28 -15.16
C SER A 245 4.33 -11.67 -16.53
N ARG A 246 3.70 -10.52 -16.79
CA ARG A 246 3.87 -9.77 -18.03
C ARG A 246 4.06 -8.30 -17.73
N ARG A 247 5.14 -7.72 -18.25
CA ARG A 247 5.34 -6.27 -18.23
C ARG A 247 4.28 -5.58 -19.10
N ARG A 248 3.63 -4.56 -18.54
CA ARG A 248 2.71 -3.67 -19.25
C ARG A 248 3.51 -2.57 -19.97
N PRO A 249 3.02 -2.06 -21.11
CA PRO A 249 3.73 -1.02 -21.86
C PRO A 249 3.75 0.34 -21.14
N GLN A 250 2.76 0.62 -20.28
CA GLN A 250 2.68 1.87 -19.53
C GLN A 250 3.80 1.97 -18.49
N ASN A 251 4.35 3.18 -18.30
CA ASN A 251 5.27 3.50 -17.22
C ASN A 251 4.76 4.69 -16.40
N LEU A 252 4.87 4.61 -15.08
CA LEU A 252 4.43 5.69 -14.20
C LEU A 252 5.12 7.03 -14.48
N PHE A 253 6.39 7.01 -14.88
CA PHE A 253 7.16 8.22 -15.17
C PHE A 253 6.86 8.85 -16.53
N ASP A 254 5.92 8.29 -17.30
CA ASP A 254 5.38 8.95 -18.49
C ASP A 254 4.41 10.08 -18.08
N VAL A 255 3.80 10.00 -16.90
CA VAL A 255 2.83 10.97 -16.38
C VAL A 255 3.25 11.64 -15.06
N PHE A 256 4.09 10.96 -14.27
CA PHE A 256 4.64 11.48 -13.02
C PHE A 256 6.08 11.99 -13.21
N PRO A 257 6.53 13.01 -12.45
CA PRO A 257 7.92 13.43 -12.48
C PRO A 257 8.83 12.27 -12.07
N ARG A 258 10.04 12.17 -12.65
CA ARG A 258 11.02 11.12 -12.27
C ARG A 258 11.64 11.38 -10.91
N GLU A 259 11.94 12.63 -10.60
CA GLU A 259 12.50 13.04 -9.32
C GLU A 259 11.40 13.31 -8.30
N ALA A 260 11.62 12.85 -7.07
CA ALA A 260 10.71 13.12 -5.96
C ALA A 260 10.89 14.57 -5.50
N ALA A 261 9.83 15.36 -5.56
CA ALA A 261 9.86 16.76 -5.12
C ALA A 261 10.07 16.93 -3.60
N ARG A 262 9.86 15.86 -2.83
CA ARG A 262 10.04 15.81 -1.36
C ARG A 262 10.36 14.39 -0.90
N PRO A 263 10.95 14.20 0.29
CA PRO A 263 11.14 12.88 0.89
C PRO A 263 9.79 12.19 1.14
N VAL A 264 9.69 10.91 0.81
CA VAL A 264 8.48 10.10 1.01
C VAL A 264 8.80 8.73 1.58
N ALA A 265 7.90 8.21 2.43
CA ALA A 265 8.00 6.85 2.93
C ALA A 265 7.73 5.83 1.82
N GLU A 266 6.67 6.04 1.06
CA GLU A 266 6.30 5.29 -0.14
C GLU A 266 5.93 6.30 -1.21
N ARG A 267 6.42 6.09 -2.43
CA ARG A 267 6.26 7.08 -3.49
C ARG A 267 4.90 6.99 -4.13
N PHE A 268 4.48 5.79 -4.49
CA PHE A 268 3.21 5.59 -5.18
C PHE A 268 2.24 4.84 -4.27
N LEU A 269 0.99 5.27 -4.31
CA LEU A 269 -0.16 4.54 -3.80
C LEU A 269 -1.09 4.20 -4.95
N ALA A 270 -1.91 3.18 -4.75
CA ALA A 270 -2.90 2.77 -5.73
C ALA A 270 -4.22 2.42 -5.05
N VAL A 271 -5.31 2.85 -5.67
CA VAL A 271 -6.67 2.53 -5.23
C VAL A 271 -7.35 1.76 -6.36
N PRO A 272 -7.74 0.49 -6.15
CA PRO A 272 -8.52 -0.24 -7.14
C PRO A 272 -9.91 0.38 -7.25
N VAL A 273 -10.33 0.66 -8.48
CA VAL A 273 -11.62 1.26 -8.79
C VAL A 273 -12.51 0.20 -9.39
N GLN A 274 -13.43 -0.27 -8.57
CA GLN A 274 -14.35 -1.33 -8.91
C GLN A 274 -15.68 -0.79 -9.42
N ILE A 275 -16.21 -1.46 -10.43
CA ILE A 275 -17.55 -1.22 -10.96
C ILE A 275 -18.52 -2.29 -10.46
N ALA A 276 -19.80 -2.19 -10.85
CA ALA A 276 -20.83 -3.14 -10.46
C ALA A 276 -20.39 -4.59 -10.75
N GLY A 277 -20.63 -5.49 -9.79
CA GLY A 277 -20.16 -6.87 -9.86
C GLY A 277 -18.72 -7.08 -9.37
N GLN A 278 -18.11 -6.07 -8.72
CA GLN A 278 -16.78 -6.12 -8.10
C GLN A 278 -15.61 -6.33 -9.07
N VAL A 279 -15.78 -5.89 -10.32
CA VAL A 279 -14.70 -5.92 -11.31
C VAL A 279 -13.82 -4.70 -11.12
N THR A 280 -12.52 -4.91 -10.87
CA THR A 280 -11.53 -3.83 -10.90
C THR A 280 -11.29 -3.44 -12.35
N ARG A 281 -11.83 -2.30 -12.77
CA ARG A 281 -11.70 -1.80 -14.14
C ARG A 281 -10.64 -0.73 -14.29
N HIS A 282 -10.42 0.05 -13.25
CA HIS A 282 -9.41 1.11 -13.25
C HIS A 282 -8.61 1.08 -11.95
N VAL A 283 -7.48 1.78 -11.95
CA VAL A 283 -6.69 2.04 -10.75
C VAL A 283 -6.35 3.53 -10.71
N LEU A 284 -6.75 4.19 -9.62
CA LEU A 284 -6.26 5.53 -9.32
C LEU A 284 -4.86 5.41 -8.74
N LEU A 285 -3.90 6.12 -9.32
CA LEU A 285 -2.52 6.20 -8.88
C LEU A 285 -2.26 7.56 -8.25
N ILE A 286 -1.54 7.56 -7.13
CA ILE A 286 -1.22 8.76 -6.35
C ILE A 286 0.29 8.81 -6.19
N ASP A 287 0.92 9.89 -6.64
CA ASP A 287 2.34 10.16 -6.33
C ASP A 287 2.42 10.99 -5.05
N ALA A 288 2.79 10.35 -3.94
CA ALA A 288 2.96 11.02 -2.66
C ALA A 288 4.04 12.11 -2.70
N ALA A 289 5.05 11.99 -3.57
CA ALA A 289 6.13 12.97 -3.62
C ALA A 289 5.68 14.27 -4.29
N SER A 290 4.93 14.17 -5.38
CA SER A 290 4.45 15.35 -6.11
C SER A 290 3.03 15.78 -5.76
N GLY A 291 2.21 14.93 -5.12
CA GLY A 291 0.78 15.17 -4.92
C GLY A 291 -0.08 14.91 -6.15
N ARG A 292 0.53 14.63 -7.31
CA ARG A 292 -0.17 14.38 -8.57
C ARG A 292 -0.95 13.07 -8.55
N LEU A 293 -1.98 13.04 -9.37
CA LEU A 293 -2.87 11.90 -9.54
C LEU A 293 -2.83 11.43 -11.00
N ALA A 294 -2.98 10.12 -11.21
CA ALA A 294 -3.15 9.54 -12.55
C ALA A 294 -4.17 8.42 -12.54
N TRP A 295 -4.73 8.15 -13.71
CA TRP A 295 -5.72 7.11 -13.94
C TRP A 295 -5.13 6.04 -14.85
N LEU A 296 -5.02 4.81 -14.35
CA LEU A 296 -4.71 3.65 -15.16
C LEU A 296 -6.03 2.96 -15.54
N ALA A 297 -6.43 3.11 -16.80
CA ALA A 297 -7.70 2.58 -17.29
C ALA A 297 -7.58 1.16 -17.84
N ASP A 298 -8.68 0.41 -17.74
CA ASP A 298 -8.88 -0.88 -18.39
C ASP A 298 -7.86 -1.94 -18.00
N VAL A 299 -7.70 -2.12 -16.69
CA VAL A 299 -6.72 -3.07 -16.15
C VAL A 299 -7.15 -4.52 -16.30
N ASP A 300 -8.45 -4.77 -16.45
CA ASP A 300 -9.06 -6.08 -16.73
C ASP A 300 -8.93 -6.50 -18.20
N GLY A 301 -8.55 -5.58 -19.10
CA GLY A 301 -8.32 -5.85 -20.52
C GLY A 301 -9.59 -5.99 -21.34
N ALA A 302 -10.69 -5.34 -20.93
CA ALA A 302 -11.93 -5.29 -21.70
C ALA A 302 -11.82 -4.40 -22.95
N LEU A 303 -10.91 -3.43 -22.96
CA LEU A 303 -10.47 -2.65 -24.11
C LEU A 303 -9.17 -3.25 -24.68
N ALA A 304 -8.91 -2.96 -25.96
CA ALA A 304 -7.73 -3.48 -26.64
C ALA A 304 -6.40 -2.91 -26.09
N GLU A 305 -6.43 -1.70 -25.52
CA GLU A 305 -5.24 -1.01 -25.03
C GLU A 305 -5.53 -0.24 -23.72
N PRO A 306 -4.91 -0.62 -22.58
CA PRO A 306 -5.00 0.17 -21.36
C PRO A 306 -4.34 1.55 -21.56
N SER A 307 -4.87 2.59 -20.93
CA SER A 307 -4.27 3.94 -20.95
C SER A 307 -3.82 4.37 -19.56
N LEU A 308 -2.77 5.20 -19.51
CA LEU A 308 -2.31 5.86 -18.30
C LEU A 308 -2.35 7.37 -18.53
N GLU A 309 -3.17 8.07 -17.76
CA GLU A 309 -3.48 9.48 -17.99
C GLU A 309 -3.28 10.29 -16.69
N ALA A 310 -2.58 11.41 -16.78
CA ALA A 310 -2.48 12.36 -15.67
C ALA A 310 -3.84 13.03 -15.44
N LEU A 311 -4.22 13.23 -14.17
CA LEU A 311 -5.39 14.00 -13.79
C LEU A 311 -5.00 15.44 -13.47
N GLU A 312 -5.89 16.38 -13.76
CA GLU A 312 -5.67 17.81 -13.49
C GLU A 312 -5.64 18.15 -11.99
N ARG A 313 -6.23 17.29 -11.15
CA ARG A 313 -6.31 17.50 -9.70
C ARG A 313 -5.01 17.11 -9.00
N ASP A 314 -4.63 17.89 -8.00
CA ASP A 314 -3.43 17.68 -7.18
C ASP A 314 -3.81 17.66 -5.69
N LEU A 315 -3.24 16.70 -4.94
CA LEU A 315 -3.44 16.61 -3.49
C LEU A 315 -2.88 17.83 -2.74
N ASN A 316 -1.85 18.48 -3.27
CA ASN A 316 -1.18 19.62 -2.64
C ASN A 316 -2.09 20.83 -2.47
N ASP A 317 -3.11 20.98 -3.32
CA ASP A 317 -4.13 22.02 -3.17
C ASP A 317 -4.86 21.90 -1.83
N SER A 318 -5.01 20.67 -1.34
CA SER A 318 -5.71 20.35 -0.08
C SER A 318 -4.79 20.01 1.08
N LEU A 319 -3.58 19.52 0.80
CA LEU A 319 -2.51 19.18 1.75
C LEU A 319 -1.22 19.98 1.46
N PRO A 320 -1.23 21.31 1.66
CA PRO A 320 -0.06 22.13 1.40
C PRO A 320 1.07 21.82 2.38
N GLY A 321 2.30 21.94 1.90
CA GLY A 321 3.54 21.82 2.66
C GLY A 321 4.67 21.32 1.78
N ASP A 322 5.92 21.55 2.21
CA ASP A 322 7.13 21.13 1.48
C ASP A 322 7.92 20.03 2.24
N GLY A 323 7.41 19.62 3.40
CA GLY A 323 8.05 18.62 4.25
C GLY A 323 7.89 17.17 3.75
N PRO A 324 8.54 16.21 4.45
CA PRO A 324 8.38 14.79 4.19
C PRO A 324 6.91 14.36 4.23
N ARG A 325 6.55 13.34 3.43
CA ARG A 325 5.17 12.85 3.37
C ARG A 325 5.12 11.33 3.52
N ALA A 326 4.12 10.85 4.25
CA ALA A 326 3.80 9.43 4.34
C ALA A 326 2.31 9.28 4.16
N LEU A 327 1.91 8.92 2.94
CA LEU A 327 0.51 8.72 2.62
C LEU A 327 0.14 7.24 2.70
N ALA A 328 -1.11 6.95 3.03
CA ALA A 328 -1.76 5.67 2.77
C ALA A 328 -3.16 5.92 2.20
N ALA A 329 -3.68 4.99 1.40
CA ALA A 329 -5.00 5.13 0.78
C ALA A 329 -5.91 3.95 1.12
N VAL A 330 -7.19 4.23 1.32
CA VAL A 330 -8.22 3.22 1.62
C VAL A 330 -9.39 3.42 0.67
N PRO A 331 -9.75 2.42 -0.17
CA PRO A 331 -10.92 2.53 -1.04
C PRO A 331 -12.20 2.63 -0.21
N ARG A 332 -13.14 3.45 -0.68
CA ARG A 332 -14.52 3.50 -0.19
C ARG A 332 -15.42 2.74 -1.16
N GLN A 333 -15.73 1.51 -0.81
CA GLN A 333 -16.72 0.71 -1.50
C GLN A 333 -18.12 0.96 -0.92
N VAL A 334 -19.10 1.10 -1.81
CA VAL A 334 -20.52 1.12 -1.45
C VAL A 334 -21.13 -0.28 -1.61
N GLY A 335 -22.37 -0.45 -1.17
CA GLY A 335 -23.01 -1.77 -1.24
C GLY A 335 -23.14 -2.21 -2.69
N ASP A 336 -22.68 -3.44 -3.00
CA ASP A 336 -22.35 -4.02 -4.33
C ASP A 336 -20.85 -4.02 -4.71
N GLY A 337 -20.01 -3.42 -3.87
CA GLY A 337 -18.54 -3.39 -4.03
C GLY A 337 -18.02 -2.29 -4.94
N VAL A 338 -18.86 -1.41 -5.50
CA VAL A 338 -18.42 -0.29 -6.33
C VAL A 338 -17.53 0.68 -5.54
N THR A 339 -16.37 1.02 -6.08
CA THR A 339 -15.48 2.04 -5.49
C THR A 339 -16.02 3.44 -5.80
N SER A 340 -16.66 4.06 -4.81
CA SER A 340 -17.22 5.42 -4.92
C SER A 340 -16.21 6.54 -4.66
N GLY A 341 -15.13 6.21 -3.95
CA GLY A 341 -14.14 7.17 -3.48
C GLY A 341 -12.97 6.49 -2.78
N ALA A 342 -12.08 7.30 -2.19
CA ALA A 342 -10.99 6.81 -1.37
C ALA A 342 -10.61 7.81 -0.29
N TRP A 343 -10.26 7.33 0.90
CA TRP A 343 -9.59 8.15 1.90
C TRP A 343 -8.08 8.13 1.68
N VAL A 344 -7.44 9.28 1.83
CA VAL A 344 -5.98 9.41 1.85
C VAL A 344 -5.57 9.95 3.21
N LEU A 345 -4.80 9.16 3.95
CA LEU A 345 -4.28 9.50 5.27
C LEU A 345 -2.86 10.03 5.14
N ASP A 346 -2.57 11.16 5.77
CA ASP A 346 -1.20 11.67 5.90
C ASP A 346 -0.68 11.39 7.32
N GLY A 347 0.24 10.43 7.42
CA GLY A 347 0.85 10.02 8.69
C GLY A 347 1.74 11.09 9.34
N VAL A 348 2.16 12.10 8.58
CA VAL A 348 2.98 13.21 9.09
C VAL A 348 2.10 14.32 9.68
N SER A 349 1.16 14.84 8.89
CA SER A 349 0.29 15.94 9.36
C SER A 349 -0.91 15.47 10.19
N GLY A 350 -1.24 14.18 10.15
CA GLY A 350 -2.45 13.62 10.76
C GLY A 350 -3.75 14.03 10.06
N ARG A 351 -3.65 14.66 8.87
CA ARG A 351 -4.81 15.06 8.08
C ARG A 351 -5.33 13.89 7.24
N THR A 352 -6.62 13.91 6.97
CA THR A 352 -7.28 12.95 6.08
C THR A 352 -8.01 13.70 4.97
N LEU A 353 -7.83 13.24 3.75
CA LEU A 353 -8.59 13.68 2.59
C LEU A 353 -9.56 12.58 2.14
N TYR A 354 -10.61 12.98 1.47
CA TYR A 354 -11.50 12.10 0.72
C TYR A 354 -11.50 12.49 -0.75
N LEU A 355 -11.13 11.53 -1.59
CA LEU A 355 -11.20 11.60 -3.05
C LEU A 355 -12.54 11.02 -3.49
N GLY A 356 -13.44 11.87 -3.98
CA GLY A 356 -14.79 11.48 -4.40
C GLY A 356 -14.95 11.42 -5.91
N ASN A 357 -16.02 10.76 -6.36
CA ASN A 357 -16.40 10.60 -7.77
C ASN A 357 -15.42 9.76 -8.60
N LEU A 358 -14.85 8.70 -8.02
CA LEU A 358 -13.93 7.81 -8.73
C LEU A 358 -14.58 7.01 -9.88
N ALA A 359 -15.90 7.05 -10.05
CA ALA A 359 -16.53 6.46 -11.23
C ALA A 359 -16.18 7.22 -12.53
N LEU A 360 -15.83 8.52 -12.45
CA LEU A 360 -15.52 9.37 -13.60
C LEU A 360 -14.30 10.26 -13.29
N PRO A 361 -13.11 10.00 -13.87
CA PRO A 361 -11.88 10.69 -13.50
C PRO A 361 -11.93 12.21 -13.69
N GLN A 362 -12.66 12.72 -14.69
CA GLN A 362 -12.81 14.16 -14.91
C GLN A 362 -13.63 14.86 -13.81
N GLY A 363 -14.47 14.11 -13.10
CA GLY A 363 -15.33 14.60 -12.01
C GLY A 363 -14.71 14.51 -10.62
N LEU A 364 -13.42 14.15 -10.53
CA LEU A 364 -12.73 13.91 -9.26
C LEU A 364 -12.80 15.14 -8.35
N THR A 365 -13.23 14.90 -7.11
CA THR A 365 -13.25 15.91 -6.04
C THR A 365 -12.27 15.53 -4.94
N ILE A 366 -11.65 16.54 -4.33
CA ILE A 366 -10.73 16.37 -3.19
C ILE A 366 -11.28 17.21 -2.05
N ASN A 367 -11.65 16.56 -0.96
CA ASN A 367 -12.25 17.23 0.19
C ASN A 367 -11.49 16.88 1.47
N ARG A 368 -11.37 17.84 2.39
CA ARG A 368 -10.85 17.56 3.72
C ARG A 368 -11.90 16.79 4.53
N VAL A 369 -11.43 15.83 5.31
CA VAL A 369 -12.26 15.04 6.20
C VAL A 369 -12.17 15.60 7.62
N THR A 370 -13.32 15.76 8.25
CA THR A 370 -13.44 16.05 9.67
C THR A 370 -13.27 14.75 10.46
N VAL A 371 -12.28 14.70 11.34
CA VAL A 371 -12.01 13.53 12.19
C VAL A 371 -12.48 13.83 13.62
N ILE A 372 -13.52 13.12 14.05
CA ILE A 372 -14.01 13.13 15.43
C ILE A 372 -13.18 12.14 16.24
N ARG A 373 -12.63 12.55 17.38
CA ARG A 373 -11.78 11.71 18.24
C ARG A 373 -12.50 11.29 19.51
#